data_AF-A0A1W9V773-F1
#
_entry.id   AF-A0A1W9V773-F1
#
_cell.length_a   1.000
_cell.length_b   1.000
_cell.length_c   1.000
_cell.angle_alpha   90.00
_cell.angle_beta   90.00
_cell.angle_gamma   90.00
#
_symmetry.space_group_name_H-M   'P 1'
#
loop_
_entity.id
_entity.type
_entity.pdbx_description
1 polymer ?
#
loop_
_entity_poly.entity_id
_entity_poly.type
_entity_poly.pdbx_seq_one_letter_code
_entity_poly.pdbx_strand_id
1 'polypeptide(L)'
;MTEEKLNNLNHYLQEMELPFASTVVIALIRDALAGAGDPADIISRRLYQIAGVVLPGDNDPLLFEQLIFDLYKDVQASFDKEEDETFAPLRSRIMDLIDKWLQLSDFMNEEEQKELQRNNEIQAEMEKLLTFVQSLLERLNHPEDETPDSVKELSFLLDQSESVFGRFMGQVEEMLNPHMSHNGECGDESILILRVELKESGHPVWRKIRVSGQLTLGQFHLVLQKVMGWWDLYDHSFEQAGSFWGSSAQEDDGIVYQDEGECILNSLLNEEDHMLHYHYDLSEGWHHIIRVDEVQDGCDTPSLGPVCQDGKGACPPEDCGGPEGFRMILASLKPDAPSDLKEDFSWLGDFDPKKFDLDIVNKELSELV
;
A
#
# COMPACT_ATOMS: atom_id res chain seq x y z
N MET A 1 -29.94 12.17 20.39
CA MET A 1 -30.47 12.90 19.21
C MET A 1 -31.90 12.43 18.96
N THR A 2 -32.79 13.21 18.35
CA THR A 2 -34.13 12.68 17.97
C THR A 2 -34.02 11.83 16.71
N GLU A 3 -34.91 10.83 16.55
CA GLU A 3 -34.97 9.96 15.37
C GLU A 3 -35.14 10.76 14.06
N GLU A 4 -35.92 11.84 14.11
CA GLU A 4 -36.09 12.78 12.99
C GLU A 4 -34.76 13.43 12.54
N LYS A 5 -33.90 13.83 13.49
CA LYS A 5 -32.58 14.41 13.19
C LYS A 5 -31.61 13.37 12.62
N LEU A 6 -31.67 12.13 13.10
CA LEU A 6 -30.85 11.03 12.56
C LEU A 6 -31.25 10.71 11.11
N ASN A 7 -32.55 10.69 10.83
CA ASN A 7 -33.07 10.48 9.47
C ASN A 7 -32.66 11.61 8.52
N ASN A 8 -32.67 12.86 8.99
CA ASN A 8 -32.17 13.99 8.20
C ASN A 8 -30.67 13.88 7.93
N LEU A 9 -29.87 13.47 8.92
CA LEU A 9 -28.44 13.24 8.72
C LEU A 9 -28.18 12.14 7.69
N ASN A 10 -28.89 11.01 7.81
CA ASN A 10 -28.79 9.90 6.85
C ASN A 10 -29.16 10.33 5.42
N HIS A 11 -30.16 11.22 5.28
CA HIS A 11 -30.52 11.78 3.98
C HIS A 11 -29.38 12.59 3.36
N TYR A 12 -28.72 13.46 4.14
CA TYR A 12 -27.56 14.21 3.66
C TYR A 12 -26.39 13.30 3.26
N LEU A 13 -26.11 12.26 4.06
CA LEU A 13 -25.05 11.29 3.73
C LEU A 13 -25.35 10.54 2.42
N GLN A 14 -26.61 10.19 2.18
CA GLN A 14 -27.05 9.60 0.90
C GLN A 14 -26.92 10.57 -0.29
N GLU A 15 -27.21 11.85 -0.12
CA GLU A 15 -27.01 12.87 -1.16
C GLU A 15 -25.53 13.06 -1.52
N MET A 16 -24.62 12.78 -0.58
CA MET A 16 -23.18 12.79 -0.78
C MET A 16 -22.66 11.50 -1.44
N GLU A 17 -23.57 10.62 -1.90
CA GLU A 17 -23.28 9.30 -2.45
C GLU A 17 -22.47 8.41 -1.49
N LEU A 18 -22.50 8.74 -0.19
CA LEU A 18 -21.85 7.92 0.81
C LEU A 18 -22.75 6.69 1.07
N PRO A 19 -22.21 5.48 0.96
CA PRO A 19 -22.99 4.26 1.18
C PRO A 19 -23.26 4.00 2.67
N PHE A 20 -22.90 4.94 3.54
CA PHE A 20 -22.94 4.79 5.00
C PHE A 20 -23.96 5.72 5.65
N ALA A 21 -24.68 5.16 6.62
CA ALA A 21 -25.55 5.91 7.51
C ALA A 21 -24.76 6.58 8.64
N SER A 22 -25.48 7.17 9.59
CA SER A 22 -24.97 7.78 10.82
C SER A 22 -24.04 6.88 11.62
N THR A 23 -24.09 5.56 11.44
CA THR A 23 -23.23 4.56 12.07
C THR A 23 -21.73 4.84 11.86
N VAL A 24 -21.32 5.25 10.66
CA VAL A 24 -19.91 5.62 10.41
C VAL A 24 -19.56 6.94 11.09
N VAL A 25 -20.48 7.91 11.08
CA VAL A 25 -20.29 9.19 11.79
C VAL A 25 -20.11 8.97 13.30
N ILE A 26 -20.90 8.08 13.89
CA ILE A 26 -20.78 7.71 15.31
C ILE A 26 -19.41 7.08 15.57
N ALA A 27 -18.96 6.14 14.72
CA ALA A 27 -17.64 5.52 14.86
C ALA A 27 -16.51 6.55 14.83
N LEU A 28 -16.55 7.49 13.88
CA LEU A 28 -15.59 8.59 13.78
C LEU A 28 -15.58 9.50 15.01
N ILE A 29 -16.76 9.78 15.57
CA ILE A 29 -16.87 10.54 16.83
C ILE A 29 -16.23 9.77 17.99
N ARG A 30 -16.51 8.47 18.13
CA ARG A 30 -15.95 7.64 19.20
C ARG A 30 -14.44 7.55 19.11
N ASP A 31 -13.89 7.34 17.91
CA ASP A 31 -12.44 7.29 17.71
C ASP A 31 -11.76 8.64 18.00
N ALA A 32 -12.42 9.74 17.64
CA ALA A 32 -11.96 11.07 18.01
C ALA A 32 -11.96 11.32 19.53
N LEU A 33 -12.96 10.79 20.25
CA LEU A 33 -13.04 10.88 21.72
C LEU A 33 -12.03 9.97 22.42
N ALA A 34 -11.68 8.83 21.82
CA ALA A 34 -10.65 7.90 22.31
C ALA A 34 -9.22 8.47 22.12
N GLY A 35 -8.99 9.14 20.99
CA GLY A 35 -7.72 9.77 20.60
C GLY A 35 -7.40 11.11 21.30
N ALA A 36 -6.30 11.73 20.90
CA ALA A 36 -5.81 13.00 21.47
C ALA A 36 -5.96 14.21 20.52
N GLY A 37 -6.87 14.14 19.53
CA GLY A 37 -7.07 15.16 18.50
C GLY A 37 -8.33 16.03 18.70
N ASP A 38 -8.50 17.06 17.86
CA ASP A 38 -9.76 17.81 17.78
C ASP A 38 -10.81 16.97 17.04
N PRO A 39 -11.92 16.58 17.69
CA PRO A 39 -12.94 15.75 17.06
C PRO A 39 -13.56 16.39 15.82
N ALA A 40 -13.66 17.72 15.79
CA ALA A 40 -14.20 18.41 14.61
C ALA A 40 -13.30 18.24 13.39
N ASP A 41 -11.98 18.25 13.58
CA ASP A 41 -10.98 18.07 12.52
C ASP A 41 -10.96 16.61 12.02
N ILE A 42 -11.03 15.63 12.93
CA ILE A 42 -11.07 14.20 12.57
C ILE A 42 -12.33 13.84 11.78
N ILE A 43 -13.50 14.25 12.28
CA ILE A 43 -14.80 13.98 11.64
C ILE A 43 -14.86 14.67 10.28
N SER A 44 -14.47 15.95 10.21
CA SER A 44 -14.49 16.72 8.96
C SER A 44 -13.52 16.14 7.95
N ARG A 45 -12.26 15.92 8.31
CA ARG A 45 -11.23 15.42 7.39
C ARG A 45 -11.63 14.08 6.78
N ARG A 46 -12.15 13.14 7.58
CA ARG A 46 -12.52 11.82 7.09
C ARG A 46 -13.82 11.86 6.27
N LEU A 47 -14.85 12.57 6.72
CA LEU A 47 -16.09 12.70 5.94
C LEU A 47 -15.84 13.38 4.59
N TYR A 48 -14.97 14.39 4.53
CA TYR A 48 -14.61 15.05 3.28
C TYR A 48 -13.69 14.21 2.38
N GLN A 49 -12.84 13.37 2.95
CA GLN A 49 -12.05 12.39 2.20
C GLN A 49 -12.94 11.34 1.54
N ILE A 50 -13.95 10.84 2.26
CA ILE A 50 -14.88 9.82 1.78
C ILE A 50 -15.85 10.40 0.73
N ALA A 51 -16.26 11.67 0.86
CA ALA A 51 -17.28 12.29 0.01
C ALA A 51 -16.78 12.98 -1.28
N GLY A 52 -15.50 12.86 -1.62
CA GLY A 52 -15.00 13.30 -2.93
C GLY A 52 -15.24 14.78 -3.29
N VAL A 53 -15.18 15.69 -2.31
CA VAL A 53 -15.29 17.18 -2.46
C VAL A 53 -16.72 17.75 -2.56
N VAL A 54 -17.80 16.95 -2.54
CA VAL A 54 -19.17 17.50 -2.58
C VAL A 54 -19.68 17.82 -1.18
N LEU A 55 -19.67 19.11 -0.83
CA LEU A 55 -20.38 19.64 0.35
C LEU A 55 -21.90 19.46 0.15
N PRO A 56 -22.67 19.10 1.20
CA PRO A 56 -24.11 18.91 1.07
C PRO A 56 -24.78 20.22 0.67
N GLY A 57 -25.18 20.29 -0.59
CA GLY A 57 -26.22 21.12 -1.19
C GLY A 57 -26.11 22.64 -0.99
N ASP A 58 -26.32 23.39 -2.07
CA ASP A 58 -26.50 24.85 -2.08
C ASP A 58 -27.60 25.41 -1.14
N ASN A 59 -28.24 24.60 -0.28
CA ASN A 59 -29.45 24.95 0.46
C ASN A 59 -29.39 24.99 2.00
N ASP A 60 -28.37 24.49 2.73
CA ASP A 60 -28.10 24.92 4.15
C ASP A 60 -26.92 24.13 4.79
N PRO A 61 -25.65 24.51 4.57
CA PRO A 61 -24.48 23.88 5.19
C PRO A 61 -24.51 23.91 6.73
N LEU A 62 -25.13 24.95 7.29
CA LEU A 62 -25.28 25.15 8.74
C LEU A 62 -26.12 24.05 9.40
N LEU A 63 -27.08 23.45 8.68
CA LEU A 63 -27.96 22.42 9.24
C LEU A 63 -27.25 21.07 9.34
N PHE A 64 -26.43 20.71 8.34
CA PHE A 64 -25.62 19.48 8.37
C PHE A 64 -24.58 19.52 9.49
N GLU A 65 -23.81 20.61 9.60
CA GLU A 65 -22.83 20.79 10.69
C GLU A 65 -23.51 20.77 12.07
N GLN A 66 -24.70 21.34 12.18
CA GLN A 66 -25.48 21.30 13.42
C GLN A 66 -25.92 19.87 13.78
N LEU A 67 -26.29 19.04 12.80
CA LEU A 67 -26.65 17.63 13.03
C LEU A 67 -25.43 16.81 13.48
N ILE A 68 -24.26 17.00 12.86
CA ILE A 68 -23.01 16.37 13.30
C ILE A 68 -22.65 16.79 14.72
N PHE A 69 -22.78 18.08 15.05
CA PHE A 69 -22.47 18.60 16.39
C PHE A 69 -23.45 18.12 17.46
N ASP A 70 -24.75 18.02 17.14
CA ASP A 70 -25.74 17.45 18.04
C ASP A 70 -25.45 15.96 18.30
N LEU A 71 -25.13 15.19 17.25
CA LEU A 71 -24.72 13.79 17.37
C LEU A 71 -23.44 13.63 18.21
N TYR A 72 -22.44 14.49 18.00
CA TYR A 72 -21.21 14.51 18.79
C TYR A 72 -21.50 14.65 20.28
N LYS A 73 -22.36 15.61 20.67
CA LYS A 73 -22.73 15.82 22.08
C LYS A 73 -23.41 14.61 22.69
N ASP A 74 -24.27 13.95 21.92
CA ASP A 74 -25.00 12.79 22.40
C ASP A 74 -24.06 11.60 22.60
N VAL A 75 -23.16 11.32 21.65
CA VAL A 75 -22.15 10.25 21.77
C VAL A 75 -21.17 10.56 22.90
N GLN A 76 -20.71 11.81 23.02
CA GLN A 76 -19.82 12.25 24.10
C GLN A 76 -20.44 12.03 25.49
N ALA A 77 -21.76 12.20 25.62
CA ALA A 77 -22.45 12.03 26.89
C ALA A 77 -22.49 10.57 27.39
N SER A 78 -22.44 9.60 26.46
CA SER A 78 -22.43 8.16 26.76
C SER A 78 -21.06 7.50 26.56
N PHE A 79 -20.02 8.27 26.21
CA PHE A 79 -18.69 7.73 25.95
C PHE A 79 -17.93 7.48 27.26
N ASP A 80 -17.52 6.23 27.47
CA ASP A 80 -16.59 5.82 28.51
C ASP A 80 -15.27 5.37 27.87
N LYS A 81 -14.17 6.01 28.26
CA LYS A 81 -12.86 5.75 27.63
C LYS A 81 -12.31 4.37 27.97
N GLU A 82 -12.53 3.89 29.19
CA GLU A 82 -11.96 2.62 29.68
C GLU A 82 -12.70 1.43 29.06
N GLU A 83 -14.03 1.54 28.90
CA GLU A 83 -14.82 0.56 28.15
C GLU A 83 -14.41 0.54 26.66
N ASP A 84 -14.20 1.72 26.07
CA ASP A 84 -13.93 1.88 24.64
C ASP A 84 -12.55 1.36 24.20
N GLU A 85 -11.58 1.21 25.11
CA GLU A 85 -10.24 0.63 24.82
C GLU A 85 -10.32 -0.75 24.16
N THR A 86 -11.36 -1.53 24.46
CA THR A 86 -11.56 -2.86 23.86
C THR A 86 -12.23 -2.80 22.49
N PHE A 87 -13.03 -1.76 22.22
CA PHE A 87 -13.85 -1.64 21.00
C PHE A 87 -13.17 -0.80 19.93
N ALA A 88 -12.34 0.18 20.30
CA ALA A 88 -11.63 1.05 19.37
C ALA A 88 -10.76 0.29 18.34
N PRO A 89 -9.98 -0.75 18.72
CA PRO A 89 -9.22 -1.52 17.73
C PRO A 89 -10.12 -2.24 16.72
N LEU A 90 -11.26 -2.76 17.16
CA LEU A 90 -12.23 -3.43 16.29
C LEU A 90 -12.93 -2.45 15.35
N ARG A 91 -13.26 -1.25 15.84
CA ARG A 91 -13.83 -0.18 15.00
C ARG A 91 -12.83 0.27 13.94
N SER A 92 -11.56 0.47 14.30
CA SER A 92 -10.52 0.85 13.35
C SER A 92 -10.40 -0.15 12.21
N ARG A 93 -10.37 -1.45 12.51
CA ARG A 93 -10.33 -2.52 11.49
C ARG A 93 -11.55 -2.52 10.57
N ILE A 94 -12.75 -2.28 11.11
CA ILE A 94 -13.96 -2.10 10.28
C ILE A 94 -13.86 -0.88 9.39
N MET A 95 -13.34 0.24 9.91
CA MET A 95 -13.14 1.46 9.14
C MET A 95 -12.13 1.25 7.99
N ASP A 96 -11.07 0.47 8.21
CA ASP A 96 -10.10 0.12 7.16
C ASP A 96 -10.73 -0.77 6.08
N LEU A 97 -11.60 -1.71 6.45
CA LEU A 97 -12.38 -2.50 5.48
C LEU A 97 -13.32 -1.63 4.66
N ILE A 98 -13.97 -0.67 5.30
CA ILE A 98 -14.85 0.31 4.66
C ILE A 98 -14.06 1.14 3.63
N ASP A 99 -12.86 1.60 3.97
CA ASP A 99 -12.01 2.37 3.06
C ASP A 99 -11.56 1.54 1.85
N LYS A 100 -11.13 0.30 2.08
CA LYS A 100 -10.78 -0.64 1.00
C LYS A 100 -11.97 -0.92 0.08
N TRP A 101 -13.18 -1.04 0.65
CA TRP A 101 -14.40 -1.21 -0.12
C TRP A 101 -14.71 0.01 -0.99
N LEU A 102 -14.54 1.22 -0.47
CA LEU A 102 -14.75 2.46 -1.24
C LEU A 102 -13.82 2.56 -2.44
N GLN A 103 -12.52 2.33 -2.22
CA GLN A 103 -11.52 2.34 -3.29
C GLN A 103 -11.85 1.35 -4.40
N LEU A 104 -12.30 0.16 -4.00
CA LEU A 104 -12.70 -0.89 -4.93
C LEU A 104 -14.01 -0.56 -5.66
N SER A 105 -14.98 0.03 -4.96
CA SER A 105 -16.23 0.49 -5.59
C SER A 105 -15.96 1.59 -6.61
N ASP A 106 -15.06 2.54 -6.31
CA ASP A 106 -14.66 3.59 -7.23
C ASP A 106 -13.99 2.99 -8.46
N PHE A 107 -13.02 2.10 -8.26
CA PHE A 107 -12.35 1.36 -9.34
C PHE A 107 -13.37 0.61 -10.22
N MET A 108 -14.32 -0.10 -9.62
CA MET A 108 -15.35 -0.82 -10.35
C MET A 108 -16.29 0.11 -11.12
N ASN A 109 -16.50 1.35 -10.69
CA ASN A 109 -17.37 2.32 -11.35
C ASN A 109 -16.71 3.04 -12.53
N GLU A 110 -15.42 2.83 -12.79
CA GLU A 110 -14.72 3.41 -13.94
C GLU A 110 -15.25 2.90 -15.28
N GLU A 111 -15.26 3.75 -16.33
CA GLU A 111 -15.81 3.42 -17.65
C GLU A 111 -15.12 2.23 -18.35
N GLU A 112 -13.89 1.93 -17.92
CA GLU A 112 -13.02 0.87 -18.44
C GLU A 112 -13.39 -0.51 -17.85
N GLN A 113 -14.05 -0.56 -16.68
CA GLN A 113 -14.37 -1.78 -15.92
C GLN A 113 -15.78 -2.34 -16.20
N LYS A 114 -16.30 -2.14 -17.41
CA LYS A 114 -17.67 -2.52 -17.82
C LYS A 114 -17.98 -4.02 -17.74
N GLU A 115 -16.96 -4.88 -17.78
CA GLU A 115 -17.14 -6.33 -17.64
C GLU A 115 -17.31 -6.75 -16.17
N LEU A 116 -16.54 -6.15 -15.25
CA LEU A 116 -16.74 -6.31 -13.80
C LEU A 116 -18.10 -5.77 -13.35
N GLN A 117 -18.51 -4.60 -13.87
CA GLN A 117 -19.83 -4.02 -13.57
C GLN A 117 -21.00 -4.91 -14.00
N ARG A 118 -20.79 -5.83 -14.95
CA ARG A 118 -21.83 -6.76 -15.42
C ARG A 118 -21.89 -8.03 -14.59
N ASN A 119 -20.93 -8.26 -13.69
CA ASN A 119 -20.95 -9.40 -12.79
C ASN A 119 -21.86 -9.12 -11.58
N ASN A 120 -23.13 -9.45 -11.73
CA ASN A 120 -24.14 -9.29 -10.69
C ASN A 120 -23.84 -10.10 -9.42
N GLU A 121 -23.07 -11.20 -9.50
CA GLU A 121 -22.72 -12.00 -8.33
C GLU A 121 -21.69 -11.26 -7.46
N ILE A 122 -20.67 -10.68 -8.09
CA ILE A 122 -19.64 -9.84 -7.44
C ILE A 122 -20.28 -8.64 -6.75
N GLN A 123 -21.14 -7.90 -7.45
CA GLN A 123 -21.84 -6.75 -6.86
C GLN A 123 -22.73 -7.15 -5.69
N ALA A 124 -23.49 -8.24 -5.82
CA ALA A 124 -24.37 -8.72 -4.75
C ALA A 124 -23.60 -9.23 -3.52
N GLU A 125 -22.40 -9.78 -3.70
CA GLU A 125 -21.53 -10.18 -2.58
C GLU A 125 -20.87 -8.98 -1.90
N MET A 126 -20.41 -7.98 -2.66
CA MET A 126 -19.91 -6.71 -2.10
C MET A 126 -20.97 -5.99 -1.25
N GLU A 127 -22.20 -5.90 -1.75
CA GLU A 127 -23.30 -5.27 -1.01
C GLU A 127 -23.63 -6.02 0.28
N LYS A 128 -23.63 -7.36 0.24
CA LYS A 128 -23.87 -8.19 1.44
C LYS A 128 -22.76 -8.02 2.46
N LEU A 129 -21.51 -8.02 2.02
CA LEU A 129 -20.36 -7.82 2.90
C LEU A 129 -20.42 -6.43 3.54
N LEU A 130 -20.71 -5.39 2.76
CA LEU A 130 -20.86 -4.04 3.27
C LEU A 130 -21.97 -3.95 4.32
N THR A 131 -23.15 -4.52 4.02
CA THR A 131 -24.29 -4.56 4.96
C THR A 131 -23.91 -5.29 6.26
N PHE A 132 -23.19 -6.40 6.13
CA PHE A 132 -22.73 -7.17 7.29
C PHE A 132 -21.75 -6.38 8.15
N VAL A 133 -20.73 -5.78 7.53
CA VAL A 133 -19.74 -4.94 8.22
C VAL A 133 -20.40 -3.73 8.90
N GLN A 134 -21.40 -3.11 8.26
CA GLN A 134 -22.20 -2.04 8.88
C GLN A 134 -22.96 -2.53 10.12
N SER A 135 -23.51 -3.75 10.09
CA SER A 135 -24.17 -4.34 11.27
C SER A 135 -23.21 -4.62 12.43
N LEU A 136 -21.95 -4.97 12.13
CA LEU A 136 -20.91 -5.12 13.15
C LEU A 136 -20.51 -3.76 13.71
N LEU A 137 -20.39 -2.73 12.87
CA LEU A 137 -20.07 -1.37 13.31
C LEU A 137 -21.15 -0.80 14.23
N GLU A 138 -22.41 -1.04 13.92
CA GLU A 138 -23.54 -0.63 14.76
C GLU A 138 -23.40 -1.23 16.17
N ARG A 139 -23.07 -2.53 16.26
CA ARG A 139 -22.82 -3.19 17.54
C ARG A 139 -21.63 -2.59 18.30
N LEU A 140 -20.53 -2.30 17.61
CA LEU A 140 -19.34 -1.68 18.23
C LEU A 140 -19.57 -0.23 18.70
N ASN A 141 -20.57 0.45 18.14
CA ASN A 141 -20.96 1.79 18.58
C ASN A 141 -21.79 1.78 19.87
N HIS A 142 -22.30 0.61 20.27
CA HIS A 142 -23.12 0.36 21.45
C HIS A 142 -22.44 -0.65 22.40
N PRO A 143 -21.25 -0.32 22.95
CA PRO A 143 -20.51 -1.24 23.83
C PRO A 143 -21.30 -1.65 25.08
N GLU A 144 -22.26 -0.83 25.53
CA GLU A 144 -23.15 -1.11 26.65
C GLU A 144 -24.03 -2.36 26.46
N ASP A 145 -24.27 -2.76 25.21
CA ASP A 145 -25.07 -3.92 24.85
C ASP A 145 -24.21 -5.19 24.67
N GLU A 146 -22.89 -5.08 24.75
CA GLU A 146 -21.94 -6.15 24.46
C GLU A 146 -21.33 -6.78 25.73
N THR A 147 -21.10 -8.08 25.65
CA THR A 147 -20.48 -8.90 26.70
C THR A 147 -19.07 -9.33 26.27
N PRO A 148 -18.18 -9.76 27.19
CA PRO A 148 -16.85 -10.22 26.82
C PRO A 148 -16.82 -11.38 25.81
N ASP A 149 -17.85 -12.23 25.81
CA ASP A 149 -17.95 -13.33 24.84
C ASP A 149 -18.47 -12.83 23.48
N SER A 150 -19.37 -11.85 23.47
CA SER A 150 -19.84 -11.26 22.21
C SER A 150 -18.81 -10.33 21.57
N VAL A 151 -17.89 -9.74 22.33
CA VAL A 151 -16.71 -9.03 21.79
C VAL A 151 -15.77 -9.99 21.05
N LYS A 152 -15.52 -11.20 21.58
CA LYS A 152 -14.74 -12.22 20.87
C LYS A 152 -15.45 -12.69 19.61
N GLU A 153 -16.77 -12.84 19.67
CA GLU A 153 -17.59 -13.13 18.50
C GLU A 153 -17.46 -12.03 17.44
N LEU A 154 -17.56 -10.76 17.83
CA LEU A 154 -17.38 -9.60 16.94
C LEU A 154 -16.00 -9.62 16.27
N SER A 155 -14.94 -9.86 17.04
CA SER A 155 -13.58 -10.02 16.49
C SER A 155 -13.51 -11.15 15.47
N PHE A 156 -14.08 -12.32 15.79
CA PHE A 156 -14.09 -13.46 14.88
C PHE A 156 -14.89 -13.18 13.60
N LEU A 157 -16.05 -12.55 13.71
CA LEU A 157 -16.88 -12.17 12.56
C LEU A 157 -16.16 -11.11 11.69
N LEU A 158 -15.36 -10.24 12.30
CA LEU A 158 -14.52 -9.30 11.59
C LEU A 158 -13.39 -10.00 10.82
N ASP A 159 -12.67 -10.94 11.45
CA ASP A 159 -11.65 -11.77 10.78
C ASP A 159 -12.25 -12.51 9.56
N GLN A 160 -13.47 -13.05 9.71
CA GLN A 160 -14.18 -13.68 8.60
C GLN A 160 -14.54 -12.68 7.50
N SER A 161 -14.94 -11.46 7.85
CA SER A 161 -15.28 -10.41 6.89
C SER A 161 -14.05 -9.96 6.10
N GLU A 162 -12.90 -9.81 6.76
CA GLU A 162 -11.62 -9.52 6.11
C GLU A 162 -11.19 -10.64 5.17
N SER A 163 -11.35 -11.91 5.58
CA SER A 163 -11.05 -13.06 4.73
C SER A 163 -11.98 -13.15 3.50
N VAL A 164 -13.26 -12.84 3.66
CA VAL A 164 -14.21 -12.76 2.54
C VAL A 164 -13.80 -11.63 1.58
N PHE A 165 -13.44 -10.46 2.09
CA PHE A 165 -12.93 -9.35 1.27
C PHE A 165 -11.66 -9.72 0.51
N GLY A 166 -10.70 -10.40 1.16
CA GLY A 166 -9.47 -10.86 0.51
C GLY A 166 -9.73 -11.87 -0.62
N ARG A 167 -10.65 -12.82 -0.41
CA ARG A 167 -11.06 -13.76 -1.47
C ARG A 167 -11.74 -13.04 -2.63
N PHE A 168 -12.55 -12.02 -2.34
CA PHE A 168 -13.18 -11.18 -3.35
C PHE A 168 -12.14 -10.46 -4.21
N MET A 169 -11.13 -9.85 -3.58
CA MET A 169 -10.02 -9.21 -4.29
C MET A 169 -9.31 -10.20 -5.22
N GLY A 170 -9.07 -11.43 -4.77
CA GLY A 170 -8.48 -12.48 -5.61
C GLY A 170 -9.36 -12.87 -6.81
N GLN A 171 -10.70 -12.86 -6.67
CA GLN A 171 -11.60 -13.12 -7.79
C GLN A 171 -11.67 -11.96 -8.78
N VAL A 172 -11.67 -10.71 -8.28
CA VAL A 172 -11.57 -9.51 -9.11
C VAL A 172 -10.27 -9.54 -9.92
N GLU A 173 -9.16 -9.90 -9.26
CA GLU A 173 -7.86 -10.05 -9.90
C GLU A 173 -7.84 -11.19 -10.93
N GLU A 174 -8.43 -12.35 -10.65
CA GLU A 174 -8.56 -13.46 -11.59
C GLU A 174 -9.45 -13.11 -12.80
N MET A 175 -10.48 -12.29 -12.62
CA MET A 175 -11.33 -11.83 -13.73
C MET A 175 -10.64 -10.77 -14.61
N LEU A 176 -9.80 -9.93 -14.01
CA LEU A 176 -8.91 -9.06 -14.75
C LEU A 176 -7.81 -9.87 -15.47
N ASN A 177 -7.37 -11.00 -14.88
CA ASN A 177 -6.24 -11.82 -15.32
C ASN A 177 -6.58 -13.34 -15.43
N PRO A 178 -7.39 -13.77 -16.42
CA PRO A 178 -8.05 -15.09 -16.46
C PRO A 178 -7.17 -16.33 -16.75
N HIS A 179 -5.84 -16.25 -16.68
CA HIS A 179 -4.92 -17.33 -17.05
C HIS A 179 -4.11 -17.92 -15.88
N MET A 180 -4.72 -18.07 -14.71
CA MET A 180 -4.08 -18.65 -13.52
C MET A 180 -4.74 -19.96 -13.07
N SER A 181 -4.48 -21.06 -13.78
CA SER A 181 -4.63 -22.42 -13.20
C SER A 181 -3.62 -23.41 -13.80
N HIS A 182 -2.55 -23.74 -13.07
CA HIS A 182 -2.18 -25.11 -12.65
C HIS A 182 -0.70 -25.27 -12.26
N ASN A 183 -0.51 -25.94 -11.12
CA ASN A 183 0.45 -26.99 -10.79
C ASN A 183 1.76 -27.12 -11.59
N GLY A 184 2.87 -27.13 -10.85
CA GLY A 184 4.20 -27.41 -11.37
C GLY A 184 4.36 -28.79 -12.01
N GLU A 185 5.03 -28.81 -13.16
CA GLU A 185 6.18 -29.65 -13.53
C GLU A 185 6.67 -29.15 -14.90
N CYS A 186 7.89 -28.60 -14.95
CA CYS A 186 8.69 -28.31 -16.15
C CYS A 186 7.93 -27.66 -17.34
N GLY A 187 7.75 -26.33 -17.31
CA GLY A 187 7.12 -25.60 -18.43
C GLY A 187 7.29 -24.09 -18.51
N ASP A 188 8.06 -23.41 -17.65
CA ASP A 188 7.98 -21.94 -17.51
C ASP A 188 9.32 -21.28 -17.11
N GLU A 189 10.44 -21.64 -17.74
CA GLU A 189 11.63 -20.79 -17.66
C GLU A 189 11.30 -19.50 -18.42
N SER A 190 11.03 -18.39 -17.73
CA SER A 190 10.94 -17.07 -18.33
C SER A 190 12.22 -16.29 -18.03
N ILE A 191 12.70 -15.53 -19.01
CA ILE A 191 13.77 -14.56 -18.83
C ILE A 191 13.13 -13.18 -18.81
N LEU A 192 13.31 -12.47 -17.71
CA LEU A 192 12.74 -11.14 -17.51
C LEU A 192 13.80 -10.09 -17.83
N ILE A 193 13.43 -9.15 -18.68
CA ILE A 193 14.18 -7.91 -18.86
C ILE A 193 13.48 -6.84 -18.04
N LEU A 194 14.14 -6.40 -16.98
CA LEU A 194 13.59 -5.49 -15.99
C LEU A 194 14.31 -4.15 -16.01
N ARG A 195 13.56 -3.08 -15.81
CA ARG A 195 14.07 -1.75 -15.54
C ARG A 195 13.90 -1.43 -14.07
N VAL A 196 15.02 -1.28 -13.36
CA VAL A 196 15.08 -0.86 -11.96
C VAL A 196 15.41 0.62 -11.91
N GLU A 197 14.50 1.44 -11.39
CA GLU A 197 14.67 2.89 -11.27
C GLU A 197 14.65 3.31 -9.80
N LEU A 198 15.69 4.01 -9.36
CA LEU A 198 15.74 4.59 -8.02
C LEU A 198 15.00 5.93 -8.01
N LYS A 199 13.96 6.02 -7.18
CA LYS A 199 13.15 7.23 -7.04
C LYS A 199 13.84 8.23 -6.13
N GLU A 200 13.38 9.48 -6.21
CA GLU A 200 13.74 10.54 -5.25
C GLU A 200 15.23 10.93 -5.17
N SER A 201 16.10 10.34 -5.96
CA SER A 201 17.56 10.55 -5.96
C SER A 201 18.01 11.92 -6.50
N GLY A 202 17.11 12.74 -7.06
CA GLY A 202 17.44 14.06 -7.64
C GLY A 202 18.29 14.02 -8.92
N HIS A 203 18.74 12.83 -9.36
CA HIS A 203 19.40 12.56 -10.62
C HIS A 203 18.92 11.21 -11.18
N PRO A 204 18.73 11.02 -12.50
CA PRO A 204 18.26 9.73 -13.02
C PRO A 204 19.27 8.59 -12.75
N VAL A 205 18.92 7.69 -11.84
CA VAL A 205 19.65 6.46 -11.53
C VAL A 205 18.76 5.26 -11.89
N TRP A 206 19.22 4.43 -12.84
CA TRP A 206 18.49 3.23 -13.22
C TRP A 206 19.39 2.16 -13.83
N ARG A 207 18.93 0.91 -13.81
CA ARG A 207 19.58 -0.26 -14.40
C ARG A 207 18.56 -1.04 -15.25
N LYS A 208 18.97 -1.51 -16.42
CA LYS A 208 18.25 -2.48 -17.22
C LYS A 208 18.94 -3.83 -17.05
N ILE A 209 18.25 -4.80 -16.50
CA ILE A 209 18.80 -6.09 -16.08
C ILE A 209 18.03 -7.23 -16.71
N ARG A 210 18.74 -8.32 -17.00
CA ARG A 210 18.18 -9.58 -17.48
C ARG A 210 18.36 -10.62 -16.38
N VAL A 211 17.27 -11.19 -15.90
CA VAL A 211 17.24 -12.16 -14.79
C VAL A 211 16.35 -13.36 -15.14
N SER A 212 16.53 -14.47 -14.42
CA SER A 212 15.57 -15.57 -14.48
C SER A 212 14.30 -15.18 -13.72
N GLY A 213 13.13 -15.45 -14.29
CA GLY A 213 11.86 -15.32 -13.60
C GLY A 213 11.71 -16.32 -12.43
N GLN A 214 12.52 -17.37 -12.39
CA GLN A 214 12.51 -18.38 -11.34
C GLN A 214 13.32 -17.99 -10.09
N LEU A 215 13.87 -16.78 -10.03
CA LEU A 215 14.49 -16.27 -8.81
C LEU A 215 13.43 -16.09 -7.73
N THR A 216 13.76 -16.42 -6.48
CA THR A 216 12.96 -15.94 -5.35
C THR A 216 13.18 -14.43 -5.17
N LEU A 217 12.27 -13.74 -4.49
CA LEU A 217 12.47 -12.33 -4.17
C LEU A 217 13.74 -12.09 -3.33
N GLY A 218 14.07 -13.00 -2.40
CA GLY A 218 15.33 -12.93 -1.65
C GLY A 218 16.59 -13.10 -2.51
N GLN A 219 16.55 -13.95 -3.55
CA GLN A 219 17.65 -14.02 -4.53
C GLN A 219 17.71 -12.76 -5.41
N PHE A 220 16.55 -12.22 -5.78
CA PHE A 220 16.46 -11.01 -6.57
C PHE A 220 16.95 -9.77 -5.80
N HIS A 221 16.72 -9.71 -4.49
CA HIS A 221 17.32 -8.72 -3.59
C HIS A 221 18.85 -8.66 -3.74
N LEU A 222 19.54 -9.81 -3.71
CA LEU A 222 20.99 -9.85 -3.90
C LEU A 222 21.43 -9.32 -5.28
N VAL A 223 20.61 -9.53 -6.32
CA VAL A 223 20.84 -8.93 -7.65
C VAL A 223 20.72 -7.41 -7.56
N LEU A 224 19.68 -6.90 -6.89
CA LEU A 224 19.45 -5.46 -6.69
C LEU A 224 20.62 -4.80 -5.95
N GLN A 225 21.09 -5.40 -4.87
CA GLN A 225 22.27 -4.94 -4.11
C GLN A 225 23.50 -4.82 -5.01
N LYS A 226 23.79 -5.84 -5.81
CA LYS A 226 24.95 -5.85 -6.72
C LYS A 226 24.84 -4.83 -7.86
N VAL A 227 23.65 -4.62 -8.44
CA VAL A 227 23.48 -3.61 -9.51
C VAL A 227 23.46 -2.17 -9.00
N MET A 228 23.11 -1.98 -7.72
CA MET A 228 23.20 -0.69 -7.05
C MET A 228 24.57 -0.44 -6.41
N GLY A 229 25.39 -1.48 -6.19
CA GLY A 229 26.69 -1.36 -5.56
C GLY A 229 26.62 -1.16 -4.04
N TRP A 230 25.57 -1.71 -3.42
CA TRP A 230 25.36 -1.73 -1.98
C TRP A 230 25.80 -3.07 -1.36
N TRP A 231 25.94 -3.07 -0.04
CA TRP A 231 26.58 -4.11 0.76
C TRP A 231 25.61 -4.94 1.60
N ASP A 232 24.30 -4.75 1.41
CA ASP A 232 23.27 -5.52 2.09
C ASP A 232 23.35 -5.41 3.63
N LEU A 233 23.50 -4.19 4.14
CA LEU A 233 23.67 -3.94 5.59
C LEU A 233 22.35 -3.72 6.34
N TYR A 234 21.28 -3.38 5.63
CA TYR A 234 20.01 -2.91 6.20
C TYR A 234 18.81 -3.71 5.72
N ASP A 235 17.71 -3.60 6.47
CA ASP A 235 16.45 -4.25 6.16
C ASP A 235 15.84 -3.75 4.85
N HIS A 236 15.09 -4.63 4.19
CA HIS A 236 14.44 -4.38 2.92
C HIS A 236 13.06 -5.04 2.86
N SER A 237 12.27 -4.59 1.90
CA SER A 237 10.99 -5.21 1.58
C SER A 237 10.59 -5.01 0.12
N PHE A 238 9.71 -5.87 -0.36
CA PHE A 238 9.04 -5.74 -1.64
C PHE A 238 7.56 -5.45 -1.42
N GLU A 239 6.97 -4.69 -2.34
CA GLU A 239 5.55 -4.34 -2.31
C GLU A 239 4.96 -4.41 -3.72
N GLN A 240 3.81 -5.07 -3.84
CA GLN A 240 3.00 -5.06 -5.05
C GLN A 240 1.52 -5.11 -4.66
N ALA A 241 0.74 -4.16 -5.16
CA ALA A 241 -0.71 -4.09 -4.94
C ALA A 241 -1.14 -4.24 -3.46
N GLY A 242 -0.37 -3.66 -2.53
CA GLY A 242 -0.65 -3.73 -1.09
C GLY A 242 -0.26 -5.04 -0.40
N SER A 243 0.34 -5.98 -1.13
CA SER A 243 1.01 -7.15 -0.56
C SER A 243 2.49 -6.86 -0.33
N PHE A 244 3.04 -7.36 0.77
CA PHE A 244 4.42 -7.11 1.18
C PHE A 244 5.19 -8.41 1.36
N TRP A 245 6.47 -8.39 1.00
CA TRP A 245 7.42 -9.50 1.23
C TRP A 245 8.68 -8.96 1.90
N GLY A 246 9.18 -9.70 2.90
CA GLY A 246 10.39 -9.37 3.62
C GLY A 246 11.24 -10.61 3.89
N SER A 247 12.38 -10.43 4.56
CA SER A 247 13.36 -11.49 4.82
C SER A 247 12.82 -12.71 5.58
N SER A 248 11.71 -12.56 6.29
CA SER A 248 10.96 -13.66 6.87
C SER A 248 9.49 -13.27 7.03
N ALA A 249 8.61 -14.28 7.12
CA ALA A 249 7.20 -14.04 7.38
C ALA A 249 7.02 -13.42 8.78
N GLN A 250 6.50 -12.19 8.82
CA GLN A 250 6.30 -11.45 10.07
C GLN A 250 5.18 -10.42 9.92
N GLU A 251 4.69 -9.95 11.05
CA GLU A 251 3.74 -8.84 11.10
C GLU A 251 4.40 -7.70 11.88
N ASP A 252 4.45 -6.52 11.27
CA ASP A 252 4.99 -5.30 11.88
C ASP A 252 4.07 -4.12 11.61
N ASP A 253 3.66 -3.43 12.67
CA ASP A 253 2.71 -2.29 12.65
C ASP A 253 1.44 -2.53 11.80
N GLY A 254 0.90 -3.76 11.84
CA GLY A 254 -0.29 -4.17 11.09
C GLY A 254 -0.05 -4.48 9.61
N ILE A 255 1.21 -4.44 9.15
CA ILE A 255 1.63 -4.87 7.82
C ILE A 255 2.11 -6.32 7.92
N VAL A 256 1.46 -7.21 7.15
CA VAL A 256 1.87 -8.61 7.03
C VAL A 256 2.89 -8.74 5.91
N TYR A 257 4.12 -9.10 6.29
CA TYR A 257 5.18 -9.47 5.37
C TYR A 257 5.16 -10.97 5.15
N GLN A 258 5.05 -11.38 3.89
CA GLN A 258 5.28 -12.75 3.46
C GLN A 258 6.78 -13.03 3.33
N ASP A 259 7.17 -14.31 3.38
CA ASP A 259 8.57 -14.70 3.20
C ASP A 259 8.99 -14.52 1.74
N GLU A 260 9.99 -13.66 1.50
CA GLU A 260 10.53 -13.41 0.18
C GLU A 260 11.22 -14.63 -0.46
N GLY A 261 11.66 -15.59 0.37
CA GLY A 261 12.26 -16.84 -0.06
C GLY A 261 11.25 -17.81 -0.66
N GLU A 262 9.95 -17.62 -0.40
CA GLU A 262 8.86 -18.47 -0.90
C GLU A 262 8.15 -17.88 -2.13
N CYS A 263 8.40 -16.60 -2.43
CA CYS A 263 7.79 -15.90 -3.56
C CYS A 263 8.73 -15.88 -4.77
N ILE A 264 8.24 -16.33 -5.93
CA ILE A 264 9.00 -16.38 -7.18
C ILE A 264 8.76 -15.11 -7.98
N LEU A 265 9.82 -14.53 -8.55
CA LEU A 265 9.76 -13.25 -9.26
C LEU A 265 8.73 -13.27 -10.41
N ASN A 266 8.65 -14.36 -11.17
CA ASN A 266 7.69 -14.52 -12.26
C ASN A 266 6.23 -14.63 -11.79
N SER A 267 5.93 -14.89 -10.51
CA SER A 267 4.55 -14.81 -10.05
C SER A 267 4.06 -13.37 -9.91
N LEU A 268 4.98 -12.40 -9.86
CA LEU A 268 4.70 -10.97 -9.71
C LEU A 268 4.96 -10.18 -11.01
N LEU A 269 5.93 -10.62 -11.82
CA LEU A 269 6.44 -9.91 -12.99
C LEU A 269 6.43 -10.81 -14.24
N ASN A 270 5.26 -11.31 -14.66
CA ASN A 270 5.09 -12.20 -15.82
C ASN A 270 4.58 -11.52 -17.10
N GLU A 271 4.16 -10.26 -17.04
CA GLU A 271 3.68 -9.51 -18.20
C GLU A 271 4.41 -8.16 -18.33
N GLU A 272 4.46 -7.63 -19.55
CA GLU A 272 4.97 -6.27 -19.81
C GLU A 272 4.17 -5.25 -18.97
N ASP A 273 4.82 -4.15 -18.58
CA ASP A 273 4.27 -3.08 -17.74
C ASP A 273 3.93 -3.45 -16.28
N HIS A 274 4.02 -4.71 -15.88
CA HIS A 274 3.98 -5.07 -14.45
C HIS A 274 5.05 -4.32 -13.66
N MET A 275 4.68 -4.00 -12.42
CA MET A 275 5.47 -3.14 -11.54
C MET A 275 5.60 -3.77 -10.16
N LEU A 276 6.81 -3.70 -9.60
CA LEU A 276 7.15 -4.13 -8.25
C LEU A 276 7.91 -3.00 -7.55
N HIS A 277 7.56 -2.72 -6.30
CA HIS A 277 8.24 -1.74 -5.47
C HIS A 277 9.26 -2.47 -4.61
N TYR A 278 10.46 -1.91 -4.50
CA TYR A 278 11.52 -2.43 -3.64
C TYR A 278 12.03 -1.31 -2.73
N HIS A 279 11.90 -1.52 -1.44
CA HIS A 279 12.31 -0.61 -0.38
C HIS A 279 13.57 -1.16 0.29
N TYR A 280 14.61 -0.33 0.42
CA TYR A 280 15.89 -0.70 1.03
C TYR A 280 16.30 0.33 2.07
N ASP A 281 16.91 -0.13 3.15
CA ASP A 281 17.17 0.67 4.36
C ASP A 281 15.89 1.38 4.79
N LEU A 282 14.98 0.61 5.40
CA LEU A 282 13.66 1.10 5.81
C LEU A 282 13.73 2.32 6.75
N SER A 283 14.89 2.58 7.36
CA SER A 283 15.12 3.75 8.21
C SER A 283 15.42 5.03 7.42
N GLU A 284 16.13 4.91 6.28
CA GLU A 284 16.51 6.02 5.41
C GLU A 284 15.60 6.17 4.17
N GLY A 285 14.86 5.12 3.81
CA GLY A 285 13.76 5.14 2.85
C GLY A 285 14.18 5.10 1.38
N TRP A 286 15.10 4.22 0.97
CA TRP A 286 15.39 4.06 -0.45
C TRP A 286 14.27 3.33 -1.18
N HIS A 287 13.66 3.98 -2.16
CA HIS A 287 12.57 3.40 -2.94
C HIS A 287 12.96 3.18 -4.41
N HIS A 288 12.76 1.95 -4.88
CA HIS A 288 12.94 1.56 -6.28
C HIS A 288 11.62 1.13 -6.89
N ILE A 289 11.44 1.50 -8.16
CA ILE A 289 10.37 0.97 -8.99
C ILE A 289 10.99 0.05 -10.02
N ILE A 290 10.51 -1.19 -10.06
CA ILE A 290 10.95 -2.25 -10.96
C ILE A 290 9.84 -2.48 -11.95
N ARG A 291 10.14 -2.39 -13.25
CA ARG A 291 9.17 -2.58 -14.34
C ARG A 291 9.63 -3.66 -15.29
N VAL A 292 8.69 -4.41 -15.84
CA VAL A 292 8.96 -5.36 -16.92
C VAL A 292 9.04 -4.62 -18.24
N ASP A 293 10.23 -4.62 -18.84
CA ASP A 293 10.45 -4.10 -20.19
C ASP A 293 10.11 -5.18 -21.25
N GLU A 294 10.39 -6.45 -20.96
CA GLU A 294 10.18 -7.58 -21.89
C GLU A 294 10.18 -8.91 -21.12
N VAL A 295 9.34 -9.86 -21.56
CA VAL A 295 9.30 -11.25 -21.07
C VAL A 295 9.67 -12.18 -22.22
N GLN A 296 10.66 -13.04 -22.01
CA GLN A 296 11.16 -13.97 -23.02
C GLN A 296 10.98 -15.42 -22.58
N ASP A 297 10.60 -16.29 -23.52
CA ASP A 297 10.58 -17.74 -23.31
C ASP A 297 12.02 -18.27 -23.13
N GLY A 298 12.29 -18.90 -21.99
CA GLY A 298 13.60 -19.38 -21.57
C GLY A 298 13.96 -20.79 -22.03
N CYS A 299 13.06 -21.50 -22.73
CA CYS A 299 13.24 -22.88 -23.19
C CYS A 299 14.53 -23.13 -24.03
N ASP A 300 15.13 -22.09 -24.61
CA ASP A 300 16.32 -22.18 -25.46
C ASP A 300 17.59 -21.52 -24.88
N THR A 301 17.52 -20.98 -23.66
CA THR A 301 18.65 -20.29 -23.03
C THR A 301 19.24 -21.09 -21.88
N PRO A 302 20.50 -21.59 -21.97
CA PRO A 302 21.15 -22.17 -20.79
C PRO A 302 21.17 -21.13 -19.67
N SER A 303 21.04 -21.59 -18.40
CA SER A 303 20.97 -20.77 -17.19
C SER A 303 22.13 -19.76 -17.11
N LEU A 304 21.95 -18.62 -17.76
CA LEU A 304 22.87 -17.50 -17.75
C LEU A 304 22.42 -16.63 -16.58
N GLY A 305 23.27 -16.51 -15.56
CA GLY A 305 23.02 -15.68 -14.38
C GLY A 305 22.67 -14.23 -14.71
N PRO A 306 22.39 -13.41 -13.67
CA PRO A 306 21.91 -12.05 -13.85
C PRO A 306 22.92 -11.22 -14.65
N VAL A 307 22.44 -10.41 -15.59
CA VAL A 307 23.27 -9.51 -16.41
C VAL A 307 22.63 -8.14 -16.48
N CYS A 308 23.40 -7.10 -16.22
CA CYS A 308 23.04 -5.73 -16.54
C CYS A 308 23.31 -5.47 -18.03
N GLN A 309 22.30 -4.99 -18.74
CA GLN A 309 22.35 -4.70 -20.18
C GLN A 309 22.59 -3.22 -20.45
N ASP A 310 22.09 -2.33 -19.57
CA ASP A 310 22.25 -0.89 -19.69
C ASP A 310 22.00 -0.19 -18.34
N GLY A 311 22.33 1.08 -18.23
CA GLY A 311 22.10 1.86 -17.02
C GLY A 311 22.52 3.31 -17.16
N LYS A 312 22.16 4.10 -16.14
CA LYS A 312 22.53 5.51 -16.06
C LYS A 312 22.67 5.95 -14.61
N GLY A 313 23.58 6.88 -14.39
CA GLY A 313 23.82 7.51 -13.10
C GLY A 313 24.58 6.59 -12.15
N ALA A 314 25.49 7.18 -11.38
CA ALA A 314 26.09 6.50 -10.25
C ALA A 314 25.01 6.30 -9.18
N CYS A 315 25.03 5.15 -8.52
CA CYS A 315 24.15 4.92 -7.39
C CYS A 315 24.62 5.75 -6.18
N PRO A 316 23.71 6.15 -5.29
CA PRO A 316 24.08 6.75 -4.03
C PRO A 316 25.02 5.83 -3.25
N PRO A 317 26.10 6.35 -2.65
CA PRO A 317 26.86 5.59 -1.68
C PRO A 317 25.96 5.14 -0.54
N GLU A 318 26.19 3.94 -0.03
CA GLU A 318 25.57 3.50 1.21
C GLU A 318 25.98 4.43 2.36
N ASP A 319 25.13 4.56 3.37
CA ASP A 319 25.29 5.48 4.50
C ASP A 319 25.41 6.97 4.16
N CYS A 320 24.89 7.39 3.00
CA CYS A 320 24.88 8.81 2.64
C CYS A 320 23.77 9.63 3.31
N GLY A 321 22.93 9.02 4.17
CA GLY A 321 21.79 9.67 4.83
C GLY A 321 20.53 9.75 3.95
N GLY A 322 20.21 8.65 3.28
CA GLY A 322 19.01 8.51 2.47
C GLY A 322 18.97 9.40 1.22
N PRO A 323 17.78 9.51 0.58
CA PRO A 323 17.58 10.33 -0.61
C PRO A 323 17.97 11.79 -0.43
N GLU A 324 17.73 12.36 0.77
CA GLU A 324 18.06 13.75 1.05
C GLU A 324 19.57 13.97 1.17
N GLY A 325 20.28 13.08 1.89
CA GLY A 325 21.73 13.13 1.97
C GLY A 325 22.39 13.00 0.60
N PHE A 326 21.84 12.16 -0.29
CA PHE A 326 22.32 12.10 -1.67
C PHE A 326 22.05 13.39 -2.46
N ARG A 327 20.92 14.06 -2.29
CA ARG A 327 20.68 15.38 -2.90
C ARG A 327 21.66 16.44 -2.37
N MET A 328 22.04 16.38 -1.10
CA MET A 328 23.07 17.24 -0.54
C MET A 328 24.44 16.97 -1.18
N ILE A 329 24.78 15.71 -1.44
CA ILE A 329 25.98 15.32 -2.20
C ILE A 329 25.92 15.92 -3.61
N LEU A 330 24.81 15.75 -4.33
CA LEU A 330 24.65 16.33 -5.67
C LEU A 330 24.75 17.85 -5.66
N ALA A 331 24.26 18.50 -4.60
CA ALA A 331 24.39 19.93 -4.41
C ALA A 331 25.84 20.36 -4.15
N SER A 332 26.60 19.62 -3.33
CA SER A 332 27.99 19.93 -3.00
C SER A 332 28.93 19.84 -4.21
N LEU A 333 28.62 18.94 -5.15
CA LEU A 333 29.38 18.76 -6.39
C LEU A 333 29.19 19.88 -7.42
N LYS A 334 28.26 20.81 -7.20
CA LYS A 334 28.06 21.94 -8.13
C LYS A 334 29.25 22.92 -8.08
N PRO A 335 29.66 23.50 -9.21
CA PRO A 335 30.78 24.44 -9.24
C PRO A 335 30.61 25.62 -8.27
N ASP A 336 29.39 26.11 -8.14
CA ASP A 336 28.98 27.25 -7.31
C ASP A 336 28.56 26.89 -5.88
N ALA A 337 28.69 25.63 -5.47
CA ALA A 337 28.31 25.22 -4.12
C ALA A 337 29.18 25.89 -3.05
N PRO A 338 28.61 26.24 -1.87
CA PRO A 338 29.34 26.77 -0.73
C PRO A 338 30.53 25.89 -0.30
N SER A 339 31.60 26.50 0.19
CA SER A 339 32.83 25.78 0.54
C SER A 339 32.67 24.86 1.75
N ASP A 340 31.89 25.29 2.74
CA ASP A 340 31.48 24.49 3.90
C ASP A 340 30.75 23.22 3.47
N LEU A 341 29.78 23.34 2.56
CA LEU A 341 29.07 22.19 2.01
C LEU A 341 30.01 21.23 1.25
N LYS A 342 31.02 21.74 0.54
CA LYS A 342 32.02 20.89 -0.14
C LYS A 342 32.94 20.18 0.85
N GLU A 343 33.29 20.82 1.96
CA GLU A 343 34.13 20.25 3.01
C GLU A 343 33.41 19.10 3.73
N ASP A 344 32.11 19.26 4.03
CA ASP A 344 31.27 18.24 4.67
C ASP A 344 31.25 16.91 3.89
N PHE A 345 31.38 16.97 2.56
CA PHE A 345 31.35 15.82 1.65
C PHE A 345 32.72 15.47 1.05
N SER A 346 33.82 15.97 1.62
CA SER A 346 35.18 15.70 1.12
C SER A 346 35.58 14.23 1.13
N TRP A 347 34.91 13.41 1.93
CA TRP A 347 35.11 11.96 2.01
C TRP A 347 34.70 11.20 0.74
N LEU A 348 33.83 11.79 -0.11
CA LEU A 348 33.38 11.16 -1.36
C LEU A 348 34.48 10.99 -2.42
N GLY A 349 35.57 11.75 -2.31
CA GLY A 349 36.67 11.66 -3.26
C GLY A 349 36.27 12.09 -4.67
N ASP A 350 36.49 11.21 -5.66
CA ASP A 350 36.29 11.44 -7.09
C ASP A 350 34.92 10.97 -7.62
N PHE A 351 33.93 10.87 -6.73
CA PHE A 351 32.56 10.50 -7.10
C PHE A 351 31.99 11.38 -8.23
N ASP A 352 31.57 10.74 -9.32
CA ASP A 352 30.87 11.39 -10.43
C ASP A 352 29.45 10.84 -10.52
N PRO A 353 28.40 11.64 -10.23
CA PRO A 353 27.02 11.19 -10.21
C PRO A 353 26.52 10.73 -11.58
N LYS A 354 27.19 11.10 -12.67
CA LYS A 354 26.82 10.68 -14.03
C LYS A 354 27.49 9.38 -14.46
N LYS A 355 28.51 8.93 -13.72
CA LYS A 355 29.32 7.78 -14.10
C LYS A 355 28.56 6.49 -13.83
N PHE A 356 28.36 5.72 -14.90
CA PHE A 356 27.86 4.36 -14.83
C PHE A 356 28.80 3.48 -15.66
N ASP A 357 29.20 2.34 -15.10
CA ASP A 357 30.13 1.40 -15.74
C ASP A 357 29.50 0.00 -15.76
N LEU A 358 29.09 -0.41 -16.95
CA LEU A 358 28.39 -1.67 -17.19
C LEU A 358 29.28 -2.89 -16.89
N ASP A 359 30.59 -2.79 -17.16
CA ASP A 359 31.53 -3.90 -16.97
C ASP A 359 31.78 -4.14 -15.48
N ILE A 360 31.85 -3.07 -14.68
CA ILE A 360 31.97 -3.19 -13.22
C ILE A 360 30.72 -3.87 -12.64
N VAL A 361 29.52 -3.44 -13.01
CA VAL A 361 28.28 -4.05 -12.51
C VAL A 361 28.17 -5.52 -12.91
N ASN A 362 28.48 -5.86 -14.16
CA ASN A 362 28.43 -7.25 -14.60
C ASN A 362 29.50 -8.14 -13.96
N LYS A 363 30.65 -7.57 -13.59
CA LYS A 363 31.65 -8.28 -12.79
C LYS A 363 31.11 -8.62 -11.40
N GLU A 364 30.48 -7.67 -10.72
CA GLU A 364 29.83 -7.90 -9.42
C GLU A 364 28.71 -8.95 -9.52
N LEU A 365 27.87 -8.87 -10.55
CA LEU A 365 26.80 -9.86 -10.79
C LEU A 365 27.31 -11.28 -11.03
N SER A 366 28.50 -11.42 -11.63
CA SER A 366 29.09 -12.74 -11.89
C SER A 366 29.48 -13.51 -10.62
N GLU A 367 29.54 -12.83 -9.46
CA GLU A 367 29.79 -13.46 -8.16
C GLU A 367 28.57 -14.20 -7.61
N LEU A 368 27.38 -13.98 -8.18
CA LEU A 368 26.12 -14.63 -7.78
C LEU A 368 25.88 -15.97 -8.48
N VAL A 369 26.77 -16.40 -9.40
CA VAL A 369 26.58 -17.54 -10.31
C VAL A 369 27.45 -18.74 -9.93
#